data_AF-A0AAU9UZ87-F1
#
_entry.id   AF-A0AAU9UZ87-F1
#
_cell.length_a   1.000
_cell.length_b   1.000
_cell.length_c   1.000
_cell.angle_alpha   90.00
_cell.angle_beta   90.00
_cell.angle_gamma   90.00
#
_symmetry.space_group_name_H-M   'P 1'
#
loop_
_entity.id
_entity.type
_entity.pdbx_description
1 polymer ?
#
loop_
_entity_poly.entity_id
_entity_poly.type
_entity_poly.pdbx_seq_one_letter_code
_entity_poly.pdbx_strand_id
1 'polypeptide(L)'
;MESAGDWCLIESDPGVFTQLIKTFGVKGVQVEEMWSMDEGEGIFDNLRPVHGLIFLFKYLQHEEPPLPVVKDNRLEKIYFAKQVINNACATQAVISLLLNCNHPDVDIGPELTKLKEFSMSFDPKMRGLTLSNSQTIRSAHNSMSNQTLFEFDQKMPAKDEDAYHFVGYIPIDGRLYELDGLRDGPIDHGPIAPKQDWLDVVQPIIMKRINVYTEGEIHFNLMALISDRKMIYERQIEELMRQTQMLGMETDETEKEIRRLKMLIEYEDAKMLRYRQEMARRRHNYLPFIITLLKILAEEKKLMPLYEKAKERALKKGQKKLKSSPSRVLPPSEHMYSLADLDSIFIDPQESINQTESQTLENSFESPNIDMDMPDDFLKDVILEPGLDHNLLDINNIFDDSMVTESANNDILDADELLVNSYLCKPEPEQKKEI
;
A
#
# COMPACT_ATOMS: atom_id res chain seq x y z
N MET A 1 16.27 19.84 -19.00
CA MET A 1 17.32 18.79 -18.85
C MET A 1 17.04 18.14 -17.52
N GLU A 2 16.72 16.84 -17.49
CA GLU A 2 16.59 16.12 -16.21
C GLU A 2 17.86 16.35 -15.39
N SER A 3 17.70 16.74 -14.12
CA SER A 3 18.80 16.84 -13.18
C SER A 3 19.46 15.47 -13.06
N ALA A 4 20.52 15.22 -13.84
CA ALA A 4 21.19 13.93 -13.99
C ALA A 4 21.90 13.43 -12.70
N GLY A 5 21.60 14.05 -11.56
CA GLY A 5 22.12 13.79 -10.23
C GLY A 5 21.07 13.33 -9.21
N ASP A 6 19.81 13.77 -9.36
CA ASP A 6 18.90 13.89 -8.22
C ASP A 6 18.01 12.66 -8.01
N TRP A 7 17.57 12.48 -6.77
CA TRP A 7 16.68 11.39 -6.33
C TRP A 7 15.34 11.98 -5.89
N CYS A 8 14.25 11.46 -6.46
CA CYS A 8 12.90 11.89 -6.15
C CYS A 8 12.39 11.33 -4.81
N LEU A 9 11.34 11.93 -4.24
CA LEU A 9 10.60 11.27 -3.16
C LEU A 9 9.72 10.17 -3.74
N ILE A 10 9.72 9.01 -3.09
CA ILE A 10 8.84 7.87 -3.40
C ILE A 10 7.71 7.83 -2.37
N GLU A 11 6.49 7.65 -2.85
CA GLU A 11 5.29 7.43 -2.04
C GLU A 11 5.34 6.04 -1.37
N SER A 12 4.89 5.95 -0.13
CA SER A 12 4.84 4.68 0.62
C SER A 12 3.66 3.84 0.18
N ASP A 13 3.82 3.14 -0.94
CA ASP A 13 2.75 2.38 -1.60
C ASP A 13 3.25 0.98 -2.00
N PRO A 14 2.54 -0.11 -1.65
CA PRO A 14 2.97 -1.47 -1.93
C PRO A 14 3.09 -1.76 -3.44
N GLY A 15 2.24 -1.14 -4.27
CA GLY A 15 2.30 -1.26 -5.72
C GLY A 15 3.55 -0.59 -6.32
N VAL A 16 3.91 0.59 -5.82
CA VAL A 16 5.16 1.30 -6.17
C VAL A 16 6.37 0.46 -5.80
N PHE A 17 6.41 -0.06 -4.57
CA PHE A 17 7.54 -0.86 -4.09
C PHE A 17 7.66 -2.18 -4.85
N THR A 18 6.53 -2.86 -5.10
CA THR A 18 6.50 -4.08 -5.93
C THR A 18 7.00 -3.80 -7.34
N GLN A 19 6.57 -2.70 -7.96
CA GLN A 19 7.03 -2.32 -9.29
C GLN A 19 8.51 -1.93 -9.31
N LEU A 20 9.00 -1.23 -8.28
CA LEU A 20 10.42 -0.88 -8.12
C LEU A 20 11.30 -2.14 -8.07
N ILE A 21 10.92 -3.12 -7.27
CA ILE A 21 11.63 -4.40 -7.14
C ILE A 21 11.67 -5.13 -8.49
N LYS A 22 10.54 -5.18 -9.21
CA LYS A 22 10.48 -5.76 -10.56
C LYS A 22 11.39 -5.03 -11.54
N THR A 23 11.47 -3.70 -11.46
CA THR A 23 12.36 -2.88 -12.32
C THR A 23 13.85 -3.12 -12.00
N PHE A 24 14.22 -3.49 -10.78
CA PHE A 24 15.58 -3.95 -10.47
C PHE A 24 15.92 -5.32 -11.09
N GLY A 25 14.93 -6.02 -11.64
CA GLY A 25 15.08 -7.36 -12.21
C GLY A 25 14.97 -8.50 -11.20
N VAL A 26 14.51 -8.19 -9.98
CA VAL A 26 14.28 -9.16 -8.91
C VAL A 26 12.99 -9.94 -9.19
N LYS A 27 12.98 -11.24 -8.85
CA LYS A 27 11.85 -12.14 -9.07
C LYS A 27 11.46 -12.89 -7.81
N GLY A 28 10.21 -13.36 -7.79
CA GLY A 28 9.66 -14.22 -6.74
C GLY A 28 9.29 -13.51 -5.45
N VAL A 29 9.21 -12.19 -5.46
CA VAL A 29 8.81 -11.36 -4.31
C VAL A 29 7.83 -10.26 -4.71
N GLN A 30 7.00 -9.86 -3.74
CA GLN A 30 6.14 -8.68 -3.80
C GLN A 30 6.12 -7.95 -2.45
N VAL A 31 5.54 -6.76 -2.42
CA VAL A 31 5.39 -5.96 -1.21
C VAL A 31 3.92 -5.82 -0.87
N GLU A 32 3.58 -6.03 0.40
CA GLU A 32 2.23 -5.91 0.93
C GLU A 32 2.18 -4.90 2.06
N GLU A 33 1.12 -4.11 2.12
CA GLU A 33 0.88 -3.20 3.24
C GLU A 33 0.24 -3.95 4.40
N MET A 34 0.66 -3.61 5.62
CA MET A 34 0.15 -4.19 6.85
C MET A 34 -0.60 -3.14 7.66
N TRP A 35 -1.90 -3.40 7.88
CA TRP A 35 -2.82 -2.48 8.55
C TRP A 35 -2.92 -2.72 10.05
N SER A 36 -2.64 -3.94 10.50
CA SER A 36 -2.64 -4.34 11.90
C SER A 36 -1.43 -5.22 12.18
N MET A 37 -0.94 -5.14 13.40
CA MET A 37 0.07 -6.04 13.92
C MET A 37 -0.51 -6.96 15.01
N ASP A 38 -1.81 -6.92 15.29
CA ASP A 38 -2.41 -7.71 16.37
C ASP A 38 -2.42 -9.21 16.05
N GLU A 39 -1.96 -10.02 17.00
CA GLU A 39 -1.83 -11.49 16.90
C GLU A 39 -3.19 -12.21 16.76
N GLY A 40 -4.30 -11.51 16.99
CA GLY A 40 -5.66 -12.09 16.98
C GLY A 40 -6.20 -12.42 15.59
N GLU A 41 -5.61 -11.87 14.54
CA GLU A 41 -5.98 -12.14 13.17
C GLU A 41 -4.74 -12.74 12.49
N GLY A 42 -4.84 -13.96 11.93
CA GLY A 42 -3.77 -14.64 11.20
C GLY A 42 -3.33 -13.92 9.90
N ILE A 43 -3.24 -12.59 9.92
CA ILE A 43 -2.80 -11.70 8.85
C ILE A 43 -1.46 -12.17 8.31
N PHE A 44 -0.53 -12.50 9.21
CA PHE A 44 0.79 -13.01 8.82
C PHE A 44 0.73 -14.39 8.20
N ASP A 45 -0.17 -15.27 8.64
CA ASP A 45 -0.30 -16.64 8.12
C ASP A 45 -0.59 -16.63 6.63
N ASN A 46 -1.41 -15.68 6.17
CA ASN A 46 -1.75 -15.50 4.78
C ASN A 46 -0.66 -14.82 3.96
N LEU A 47 0.34 -14.19 4.59
CA LEU A 47 1.43 -13.48 3.93
C LEU A 47 2.75 -14.27 3.95
N ARG A 48 2.85 -15.35 4.74
CA ARG A 48 4.06 -16.15 4.82
C ARG A 48 4.42 -16.79 3.46
N PRO A 49 5.73 -16.94 3.16
CA PRO A 49 6.86 -16.48 3.96
C PRO A 49 7.10 -14.96 3.86
N VAL A 50 7.33 -14.32 5.01
CA VAL A 50 7.73 -12.91 5.11
C VAL A 50 9.25 -12.84 5.24
N HIS A 51 9.89 -12.08 4.35
CA HIS A 51 11.35 -11.96 4.24
C HIS A 51 11.91 -10.78 5.01
N GLY A 52 11.11 -9.73 5.20
CA GLY A 52 11.49 -8.54 5.96
C GLY A 52 10.37 -7.52 6.01
N LEU A 53 10.48 -6.54 6.92
CA LEU A 53 9.53 -5.44 7.04
C LEU A 53 10.20 -4.11 6.66
N ILE A 54 9.44 -3.23 6.02
CA ILE A 54 9.80 -1.86 5.71
C ILE A 54 8.89 -0.97 6.54
N PHE A 55 9.47 -0.16 7.42
CA PHE A 55 8.72 0.72 8.30
C PHE A 55 9.03 2.18 8.00
N LEU A 56 7.98 2.96 7.75
CA LEU A 56 8.01 4.40 7.55
C LEU A 56 7.48 5.09 8.81
N PHE A 57 8.20 6.10 9.28
CA PHE A 57 7.79 6.93 10.40
C PHE A 57 8.30 8.36 10.23
N LYS A 58 7.67 9.29 10.94
CA LYS A 58 8.13 10.69 11.03
C LYS A 58 9.46 10.76 11.78
N TYR A 59 10.50 11.26 11.14
CA TYR A 59 11.83 11.36 11.74
C TYR A 59 11.85 12.41 12.86
N LEU A 60 12.09 11.97 14.09
CA LEU A 60 12.31 12.84 15.24
C LEU A 60 13.82 12.98 15.50
N GLN A 61 14.32 14.21 15.51
CA GLN A 61 15.69 14.52 15.97
C GLN A 61 15.75 14.48 17.51
N HIS A 62 15.52 13.31 18.09
CA HIS A 62 15.70 13.09 19.53
C HIS A 62 16.97 12.28 19.76
N GLU A 63 17.68 12.60 20.85
CA GLU A 63 18.80 11.80 21.32
C GLU A 63 18.25 10.47 21.83
N GLU A 64 18.24 9.47 20.96
CA GLU A 64 17.92 8.11 21.37
C GLU A 64 19.05 7.54 22.23
N PRO A 65 18.71 6.68 23.21
CA PRO A 65 19.73 5.96 23.96
C PRO A 65 20.62 5.13 23.02
N PRO A 66 21.87 4.82 23.44
CA PRO A 66 22.78 4.04 22.61
C PRO A 66 22.14 2.72 22.20
N LEU A 67 21.92 2.54 20.89
CA LEU A 67 21.43 1.29 20.32
C LEU A 67 22.58 0.29 20.18
N PRO A 68 22.30 -1.02 20.26
CA PRO A 68 23.30 -2.09 20.09
C PRO A 68 23.76 -2.19 18.63
N VAL A 69 24.56 -1.22 18.17
CA VAL A 69 25.12 -1.18 16.83
C VAL A 69 26.18 -2.28 16.69
N VAL A 70 26.04 -3.10 15.65
CA VAL A 70 26.98 -4.17 15.32
C VAL A 70 28.32 -3.57 14.87
N LYS A 71 29.41 -3.98 15.52
CA LYS A 71 30.79 -3.52 15.23
C LYS A 71 31.80 -4.66 15.10
N ASP A 72 31.34 -5.91 15.21
CA ASP A 72 32.18 -7.10 15.13
C ASP A 72 32.16 -7.72 13.73
N ASN A 73 32.71 -8.93 13.61
CA ASN A 73 32.83 -9.66 12.34
C ASN A 73 31.49 -9.99 11.66
N ARG A 74 30.34 -9.82 12.32
CA ARG A 74 29.03 -9.99 11.67
C ARG A 74 28.82 -9.00 10.52
N LEU A 75 29.48 -7.84 10.54
CA LEU A 75 29.46 -6.86 9.45
C LEU A 75 29.99 -7.40 8.11
N GLU A 76 30.80 -8.46 8.14
CA GLU A 76 31.29 -9.13 6.94
C GLU A 76 30.20 -9.95 6.23
N LYS A 77 29.13 -10.30 6.95
CA LYS A 77 28.00 -11.07 6.42
C LYS A 77 26.78 -10.22 6.12
N ILE A 78 26.59 -9.14 6.87
CA ILE A 78 25.42 -8.26 6.74
C ILE A 78 25.73 -7.18 5.70
N TYR A 79 24.93 -7.14 4.64
CA TYR A 79 24.95 -6.03 3.71
C TYR A 79 24.27 -4.82 4.34
N PHE A 80 25.05 -3.85 4.77
CA PHE A 80 24.57 -2.58 5.33
C PHE A 80 25.22 -1.42 4.62
N ALA A 81 24.41 -0.48 4.14
CA ALA A 81 24.83 0.72 3.46
C ALA A 81 24.33 1.94 4.25
N LYS A 82 25.19 2.94 4.43
CA LYS A 82 24.83 4.22 5.03
C LYS A 82 24.25 5.13 3.96
N GLN A 83 23.18 5.85 4.27
CA GLN A 83 22.56 6.79 3.36
C GLN A 83 23.48 8.00 3.16
N VAL A 84 23.80 8.29 1.90
CA VAL A 84 24.71 9.39 1.51
C VAL A 84 24.00 10.48 0.70
N ILE A 85 22.77 10.22 0.28
CA ILE A 85 21.92 11.09 -0.55
C ILE A 85 20.54 11.19 0.08
N ASN A 86 19.90 12.35 -0.07
CA ASN A 86 18.52 12.54 0.37
C ASN A 86 17.55 11.79 -0.56
N ASN A 87 16.34 11.54 -0.07
CA ASN A 87 15.22 10.94 -0.81
C ASN A 87 15.42 9.49 -1.30
N ALA A 88 16.60 8.89 -1.13
CA ALA A 88 16.85 7.49 -1.50
C ALA A 88 16.47 6.44 -0.44
N CYS A 89 15.96 6.88 0.72
CA CYS A 89 15.69 6.02 1.88
C CYS A 89 14.78 4.82 1.54
N ALA A 90 13.72 5.04 0.76
CA ALA A 90 12.81 3.97 0.31
C ALA A 90 13.54 2.86 -0.46
N THR A 91 14.28 3.24 -1.49
CA THR A 91 15.06 2.29 -2.31
C THR A 91 16.17 1.62 -1.51
N GLN A 92 16.82 2.36 -0.61
CA GLN A 92 17.87 1.81 0.24
C GLN A 92 17.32 0.79 1.23
N ALA A 93 16.13 1.02 1.81
CA ALA A 93 15.47 0.04 2.67
C ALA A 93 15.16 -1.25 1.91
N VAL A 94 14.55 -1.14 0.71
CA VAL A 94 14.25 -2.29 -0.17
C VAL A 94 15.51 -3.08 -0.52
N ILE A 95 16.56 -2.41 -1.00
CA ILE A 95 17.82 -3.06 -1.37
C ILE A 95 18.47 -3.70 -0.14
N SER A 96 18.41 -3.06 1.03
CA SER A 96 18.95 -3.62 2.27
C SER A 96 18.26 -4.93 2.64
N LEU A 97 16.95 -5.03 2.49
CA LEU A 97 16.24 -6.30 2.70
C LEU A 97 16.62 -7.34 1.65
N LEU A 98 16.56 -7.00 0.37
CA LEU A 98 16.84 -7.93 -0.73
C LEU A 98 18.27 -8.50 -0.68
N LEU A 99 19.27 -7.65 -0.41
CA LEU A 99 20.66 -8.10 -0.37
C LEU A 99 21.01 -8.92 0.86
N ASN A 100 20.18 -8.91 1.90
CA ASN A 100 20.32 -9.78 3.08
C ASN A 100 19.35 -10.98 3.05
N CYS A 101 18.41 -11.02 2.12
CA CYS A 101 17.49 -12.14 1.95
C CYS A 101 18.22 -13.34 1.34
N ASN A 102 18.15 -14.49 2.00
CA ASN A 102 18.65 -15.76 1.50
C ASN A 102 17.52 -16.80 1.58
N HIS A 103 16.58 -16.73 0.65
CA HIS A 103 15.42 -17.60 0.59
C HIS A 103 15.24 -18.15 -0.84
N PRO A 104 14.89 -19.44 -1.02
CA PRO A 104 14.83 -20.07 -2.35
C PRO A 104 13.81 -19.46 -3.30
N ASP A 105 12.79 -18.77 -2.77
CA ASP A 105 11.81 -18.05 -3.60
C ASP A 105 12.37 -16.76 -4.20
N VAL A 106 13.49 -16.22 -3.69
CA VAL A 106 13.97 -14.88 -4.03
C VAL A 106 15.16 -14.94 -4.96
N ASP A 107 14.99 -14.45 -6.18
CA ASP A 107 16.07 -14.21 -7.13
C ASP A 107 16.33 -12.71 -7.22
N ILE A 108 17.46 -12.24 -6.66
CA ILE A 108 17.82 -10.81 -6.64
C ILE A 108 18.24 -10.27 -8.02
N GLY A 109 18.39 -11.14 -9.02
CA GLY A 109 18.74 -10.76 -10.37
C GLY A 109 20.21 -10.30 -10.54
N PRO A 110 20.66 -10.13 -11.79
CA PRO A 110 22.07 -9.89 -12.09
C PRO A 110 22.57 -8.53 -11.61
N GLU A 111 21.73 -7.49 -11.64
CA GLU A 111 22.16 -6.13 -11.29
C GLU A 111 22.43 -5.98 -9.79
N LEU A 112 21.52 -6.47 -8.94
CA LEU A 112 21.75 -6.46 -7.49
C LEU A 112 22.82 -7.48 -7.05
N THR A 113 22.95 -8.61 -7.75
CA THR A 113 24.06 -9.56 -7.53
C THR A 113 25.41 -8.89 -7.75
N LYS A 114 25.61 -8.24 -8.92
CA LYS A 114 26.85 -7.50 -9.22
C LYS A 114 27.13 -6.41 -8.20
N LEU A 115 26.10 -5.64 -7.80
CA LEU A 115 26.24 -4.60 -6.79
C LEU A 115 26.73 -5.18 -5.46
N LYS A 116 26.11 -6.27 -5.00
CA LYS A 116 26.46 -6.95 -3.75
C LYS A 116 27.89 -7.45 -3.81
N GLU A 117 28.26 -8.21 -4.84
CA GLU A 117 29.61 -8.76 -5.00
C GLU A 117 30.68 -7.67 -5.05
N PHE A 118 30.44 -6.59 -5.80
CA PHE A 118 31.38 -5.49 -5.95
C PHE A 118 31.60 -4.72 -4.65
N SER A 119 30.54 -4.49 -3.87
CA SER A 119 30.58 -3.59 -2.72
C SER A 119 30.61 -4.28 -1.36
N MET A 120 30.51 -5.62 -1.29
CA MET A 120 30.48 -6.34 0.00
C MET A 120 31.75 -6.09 0.85
N SER A 121 32.91 -5.91 0.22
CA SER A 121 34.16 -5.64 0.92
C SER A 121 34.31 -4.19 1.40
N PHE A 122 33.42 -3.29 1.00
CA PHE A 122 33.49 -1.88 1.35
C PHE A 122 32.90 -1.60 2.73
N ASP A 123 33.32 -0.49 3.33
CA ASP A 123 32.66 0.04 4.52
C ASP A 123 31.22 0.52 4.19
N PRO A 124 30.34 0.69 5.20
CA PRO A 124 28.96 1.11 5.00
C PRO A 124 28.78 2.40 4.19
N LYS A 125 29.68 3.37 4.35
CA LYS A 125 29.61 4.67 3.65
C LYS A 125 29.94 4.49 2.17
N MET A 126 30.95 3.69 1.86
CA MET A 126 31.33 3.36 0.50
C MET A 126 30.30 2.48 -0.21
N ARG A 127 29.63 1.56 0.50
CA ARG A 127 28.44 0.84 -0.01
C ARG A 127 27.31 1.81 -0.35
N GLY A 128 27.03 2.78 0.52
CA GLY A 128 26.08 3.87 0.27
C GLY A 128 26.39 4.67 -1.00
N LEU A 129 27.65 5.08 -1.15
CA LEU A 129 28.13 5.81 -2.33
C LEU A 129 28.05 4.98 -3.62
N THR A 130 28.32 3.67 -3.52
CA THR A 130 28.18 2.76 -4.64
C THR A 130 26.73 2.64 -5.09
N LEU A 131 25.80 2.51 -4.13
CA LEU A 131 24.36 2.48 -4.40
C LEU A 131 23.88 3.80 -5.03
N SER A 132 24.26 4.95 -4.47
CA SER A 132 23.83 6.26 -4.98
C SER A 132 24.31 6.56 -6.39
N ASN A 133 25.46 6.01 -6.78
CA ASN A 133 26.07 6.20 -8.09
C ASN A 133 25.60 5.18 -9.14
N SER A 134 24.77 4.20 -8.75
CA SER A 134 24.21 3.24 -9.70
C SER A 134 23.14 3.90 -10.57
N GLN A 135 23.47 4.13 -11.84
CA GLN A 135 22.53 4.72 -12.79
C GLN A 135 21.28 3.86 -12.97
N THR A 136 21.42 2.54 -13.02
CA THR A 136 20.29 1.60 -13.16
C THR A 136 19.32 1.74 -11.99
N ILE A 137 19.84 1.74 -10.76
CA ILE A 137 19.02 1.85 -9.55
C ILE A 137 18.36 3.22 -9.48
N ARG A 138 19.12 4.29 -9.76
CA ARG A 138 18.60 5.66 -9.76
C ARG A 138 17.52 5.87 -10.82
N SER A 139 17.72 5.37 -12.04
CA SER A 139 16.71 5.43 -13.10
C SER A 139 15.45 4.65 -12.73
N ALA A 140 15.59 3.46 -12.13
CA ALA A 140 14.45 2.69 -11.63
C ALA A 140 13.70 3.45 -10.53
N HIS A 141 14.42 3.99 -9.53
CA HIS A 141 13.86 4.81 -8.46
C HIS A 141 13.11 6.03 -9.03
N ASN A 142 13.74 6.83 -9.88
CA ASN A 142 13.13 8.03 -10.44
C ASN A 142 11.93 7.72 -11.34
N SER A 143 11.87 6.55 -11.96
CA SER A 143 10.70 6.10 -12.75
C SER A 143 9.45 5.84 -11.91
N MET A 144 9.58 5.78 -10.58
CA MET A 144 8.48 5.60 -9.63
C MET A 144 7.90 6.92 -9.11
N SER A 145 8.52 8.05 -9.44
CA SER A 145 8.01 9.35 -9.00
C SER A 145 6.78 9.81 -9.77
N ASN A 146 5.98 10.61 -9.07
CA ASN A 146 4.93 11.40 -9.70
C ASN A 146 5.55 12.42 -10.66
N GLN A 147 4.89 12.65 -11.79
CA GLN A 147 5.35 13.69 -12.70
C GLN A 147 5.20 15.08 -12.07
N THR A 148 6.30 15.80 -11.92
CA THR A 148 6.28 17.19 -11.47
C THR A 148 5.70 18.06 -12.58
N LEU A 149 4.51 18.63 -12.38
CA LEU A 149 3.81 19.48 -13.36
C LEU A 149 4.56 20.79 -13.67
N PHE A 150 5.46 21.20 -12.77
CA PHE A 150 6.27 22.40 -12.89
C PHE A 150 7.70 22.11 -12.46
N GLU A 151 8.67 22.73 -13.12
CA GLU A 151 10.02 22.90 -12.58
C GLU A 151 9.90 23.89 -11.41
N PHE A 152 9.69 23.38 -10.21
CA PHE A 152 9.88 24.20 -9.02
C PHE A 152 11.38 24.31 -8.80
N ASP A 153 11.92 25.54 -8.78
CA ASP A 153 13.20 25.78 -8.11
C ASP A 153 13.12 25.11 -6.74
N GLN A 154 14.15 24.33 -6.37
CA GLN A 154 14.25 23.71 -5.04
C GLN A 154 14.14 24.82 -4.00
N LYS A 155 12.92 25.14 -3.56
CA LYS A 155 12.69 25.96 -2.38
C LYS A 155 13.28 25.14 -1.25
N MET A 156 14.16 25.77 -0.46
CA MET A 156 14.58 25.17 0.80
C MET A 156 13.31 24.69 1.52
N PRO A 157 13.28 23.44 2.01
CA PRO A 157 12.12 22.95 2.75
C PRO A 157 11.79 23.99 3.81
N ALA A 158 10.50 24.34 3.92
CA ALA A 158 10.07 25.22 5.00
C ALA A 158 10.56 24.60 6.31
N LYS A 159 10.97 25.43 7.27
CA LYS A 159 11.64 25.00 8.52
C LYS A 159 10.82 24.01 9.38
N ASP A 160 9.57 23.74 9.00
CA ASP A 160 8.59 22.88 9.65
C ASP A 160 8.00 21.78 8.73
N GLU A 161 8.66 21.41 7.61
CA GLU A 161 8.21 20.25 6.84
C GLU A 161 8.57 18.94 7.56
N ASP A 162 7.54 18.13 7.81
CA ASP A 162 7.68 16.80 8.41
C ASP A 162 8.52 15.91 7.50
N ALA A 163 9.70 15.51 7.98
CA ALA A 163 10.57 14.55 7.31
C ALA A 163 10.17 13.13 7.71
N TYR A 164 9.97 12.26 6.74
CA TYR A 164 9.67 10.83 6.96
C TYR A 164 10.89 9.98 6.60
N HIS A 165 11.05 8.86 7.31
CA HIS A 165 12.22 7.99 7.18
C HIS A 165 11.85 6.51 7.13
N PHE A 166 12.52 5.78 6.25
CA PHE A 166 12.34 4.33 6.06
C PHE A 166 13.45 3.55 6.75
N VAL A 167 13.07 2.47 7.43
CA VAL A 167 13.98 1.46 7.98
C VAL A 167 13.54 0.06 7.57
N GLY A 168 14.50 -0.88 7.50
CA GLY A 168 14.22 -2.29 7.24
C GLY A 168 14.42 -3.17 8.47
N TYR A 169 13.56 -4.16 8.70
CA TYR A 169 13.76 -5.22 9.69
C TYR A 169 13.88 -6.57 8.98
N ILE A 170 14.88 -7.38 9.36
CA ILE A 170 15.11 -8.68 8.72
C ILE A 170 15.81 -9.67 9.67
N PRO A 171 15.39 -10.96 9.69
CA PRO A 171 16.15 -12.01 10.36
C PRO A 171 17.40 -12.42 9.55
N ILE A 172 18.57 -12.44 10.19
CA ILE A 172 19.83 -12.93 9.59
C ILE A 172 20.54 -13.85 10.59
N ASP A 173 20.93 -15.05 10.18
CA ASP A 173 21.64 -16.04 11.01
C ASP A 173 21.00 -16.25 12.41
N GLY A 174 19.66 -16.30 12.48
CA GLY A 174 18.91 -16.52 13.73
C GLY A 174 18.85 -15.32 14.68
N ARG A 175 19.11 -14.10 14.19
CA ARG A 175 19.00 -12.85 14.95
C ARG A 175 18.19 -11.82 14.18
N LEU A 176 17.49 -10.95 14.90
CA LEU A 176 16.73 -9.86 14.28
C LEU A 176 17.58 -8.59 14.17
N TYR A 177 17.63 -8.01 12.97
CA TYR A 177 18.35 -6.77 12.71
C TYR A 177 17.43 -5.68 12.21
N GLU A 178 17.73 -4.45 12.62
CA GLU A 178 17.21 -3.23 12.00
C GLU A 178 18.31 -2.57 11.16
N LEU A 179 17.96 -2.25 9.92
CA LEU A 179 18.82 -1.65 8.91
C LEU A 179 18.33 -0.22 8.63
N ASP A 180 18.84 0.72 9.42
CA ASP A 180 18.57 2.15 9.29
C ASP A 180 19.78 2.83 8.61
N GLY A 181 19.56 3.34 7.39
CA GLY A 181 20.59 4.01 6.60
C GLY A 181 21.20 5.26 7.24
N LEU A 182 20.53 5.89 8.21
CA LEU A 182 21.06 7.06 8.92
C LEU A 182 22.00 6.68 10.09
N ARG A 183 22.04 5.40 10.47
CA ARG A 183 22.92 4.90 11.55
C ARG A 183 24.31 4.55 11.05
N ASP A 184 25.21 4.31 12.00
CA ASP A 184 26.59 3.92 11.72
C ASP A 184 26.76 2.42 11.40
N GLY A 185 25.74 1.60 11.68
CA GLY A 185 25.75 0.17 11.44
C GLY A 185 24.37 -0.45 11.68
N PRO A 186 24.20 -1.75 11.38
CA PRO A 186 23.02 -2.52 11.75
C PRO A 186 22.78 -2.47 13.26
N ILE A 187 21.52 -2.42 13.67
CA ILE A 187 21.11 -2.53 15.06
C ILE A 187 20.68 -3.98 15.33
N ASP A 188 21.27 -4.61 16.33
CA ASP A 188 20.97 -5.99 16.73
C ASP A 188 19.90 -6.03 17.83
N HIS A 189 18.72 -6.53 17.50
CA HIS A 189 17.59 -6.65 18.42
C HIS A 189 17.60 -7.95 19.24
N GLY A 190 18.58 -8.83 19.01
CA GLY A 190 18.76 -10.06 19.78
C GLY A 190 18.54 -11.34 18.98
N PRO A 191 18.79 -12.51 19.63
CA PRO A 191 18.53 -13.81 19.01
C PRO A 191 17.02 -14.07 18.90
N ILE A 192 16.64 -14.75 17.82
CA ILE A 192 15.32 -15.34 17.64
C ILE A 192 15.38 -16.75 18.22
N ALA A 193 14.48 -17.10 19.14
CA ALA A 193 14.52 -18.41 19.77
C ALA A 193 14.23 -19.54 18.75
N PRO A 194 14.75 -20.77 18.96
CA PRO A 194 14.46 -21.87 18.06
C PRO A 194 12.95 -22.10 17.94
N LYS A 195 12.43 -22.16 16.69
CA LYS A 195 11.00 -22.29 16.36
C LYS A 195 10.11 -21.09 16.73
N GLN A 196 10.69 -19.99 17.20
CA GLN A 196 9.96 -18.74 17.37
C GLN A 196 9.79 -18.05 16.01
N ASP A 197 8.62 -17.47 15.75
CA ASP A 197 8.45 -16.59 14.61
C ASP A 197 9.18 -15.26 14.89
N TRP A 198 9.96 -14.80 13.91
CA TRP A 198 10.66 -13.53 14.04
C TRP A 198 9.69 -12.33 14.01
N LEU A 199 8.49 -12.53 13.48
CA LEU A 199 7.42 -11.52 13.49
C LEU A 199 6.95 -11.21 14.92
N ASP A 200 6.86 -12.22 15.79
CA ASP A 200 6.54 -12.06 17.22
C ASP A 200 7.66 -11.28 17.95
N VAL A 201 8.90 -11.36 17.45
CA VAL A 201 10.05 -10.62 18.01
C VAL A 201 10.04 -9.16 17.57
N VAL A 202 9.72 -8.88 16.31
CA VAL A 202 9.75 -7.51 15.75
C VAL A 202 8.54 -6.67 16.15
N GLN A 203 7.39 -7.30 16.36
CA GLN A 203 6.14 -6.62 16.73
C GLN A 203 6.29 -5.69 17.95
N PRO A 204 6.77 -6.14 19.13
CA PRO A 204 6.92 -5.26 20.28
C PRO A 204 7.95 -4.14 20.05
N ILE A 205 8.92 -4.33 19.15
CA ILE A 205 9.93 -3.33 18.81
C ILE A 205 9.31 -2.18 18.01
N ILE A 206 8.50 -2.51 17.00
CA ILE A 206 7.78 -1.52 16.18
C ILE A 206 6.73 -0.82 17.04
N MET A 207 5.94 -1.55 17.83
CA MET A 207 4.95 -0.96 18.74
C MET A 207 5.59 0.00 19.74
N LYS A 208 6.73 -0.37 20.33
CA LYS A 208 7.48 0.52 21.21
C LYS A 208 7.89 1.81 20.50
N ARG A 209 8.27 1.76 19.22
CA ARG A 209 8.61 2.94 18.42
C ARG A 209 7.39 3.81 18.14
N ILE A 210 6.25 3.22 17.79
CA ILE A 210 4.99 3.93 17.56
C ILE A 210 4.55 4.66 18.85
N ASN A 211 4.67 4.01 20.01
CA ASN A 211 4.28 4.57 21.30
C ASN A 211 5.15 5.74 21.80
N VAL A 212 6.26 6.06 21.14
CA VAL A 212 7.07 7.27 21.45
C VAL A 212 6.37 8.55 20.96
N TYR A 213 5.52 8.45 19.95
CA TYR A 213 4.85 9.59 19.37
C TYR A 213 3.61 9.98 20.20
N THR A 214 3.27 11.27 20.16
CA THR A 214 2.11 11.79 20.89
C THR A 214 0.80 11.15 20.41
N GLU A 215 -0.14 10.93 21.32
CA GLU A 215 -1.51 10.49 20.98
C GLU A 215 -2.07 11.34 19.83
N GLY A 216 -2.38 10.70 18.71
CA GLY A 216 -2.91 11.32 17.49
C GLY A 216 -1.92 11.44 16.32
N GLU A 217 -0.63 11.11 16.49
CA GLU A 217 0.26 10.87 15.36
C GLU A 217 -0.05 9.51 14.75
N ILE A 218 -0.43 9.50 13.47
CA ILE A 218 -0.86 8.30 12.74
C ILE A 218 -0.08 8.09 11.45
N HIS A 219 0.88 8.96 11.14
CA HIS A 219 1.63 8.89 9.88
C HIS A 219 2.75 7.85 9.98
N PHE A 220 2.33 6.59 10.05
CA PHE A 220 3.16 5.41 9.94
C PHE A 220 2.70 4.58 8.76
N ASN A 221 3.62 3.89 8.13
CA ASN A 221 3.29 2.86 7.15
C ASN A 221 4.21 1.67 7.37
N LEU A 222 3.63 0.48 7.35
CA LEU A 222 4.35 -0.77 7.53
C LEU A 222 4.07 -1.66 6.33
N MET A 223 5.13 -2.11 5.68
CA MET A 223 5.04 -3.00 4.54
C MET A 223 5.86 -4.26 4.79
N ALA A 224 5.41 -5.38 4.26
CA ALA A 224 6.08 -6.66 4.30
C ALA A 224 6.62 -7.01 2.92
N LEU A 225 7.90 -7.36 2.84
CA LEU A 225 8.49 -8.02 1.68
C LEU A 225 8.19 -9.51 1.80
N ILE A 226 7.41 -10.06 0.87
CA ILE A 226 6.93 -11.44 0.91
C ILE A 226 7.25 -12.17 -0.39
N SER A 227 7.15 -13.51 -0.40
CA SER A 227 7.17 -14.25 -1.66
C SER A 227 5.98 -13.88 -2.55
N ASP A 228 6.19 -13.92 -3.87
CA ASP A 228 5.14 -13.68 -4.86
C ASP A 228 3.97 -14.64 -4.64
N ARG A 229 2.78 -14.09 -4.36
CA ARG A 229 1.61 -14.85 -3.93
C ARG A 229 1.09 -15.75 -5.03
N LYS A 230 1.05 -15.24 -6.26
CA LYS A 230 0.62 -16.01 -7.43
C LYS A 230 1.52 -17.22 -7.63
N MET A 231 2.85 -17.03 -7.56
CA MET A 231 3.81 -18.13 -7.63
C MET A 231 3.58 -19.18 -6.54
N ILE A 232 3.25 -18.77 -5.30
CA ILE A 232 2.93 -19.70 -4.21
C ILE A 232 1.66 -20.51 -4.52
N TYR A 233 0.59 -19.87 -4.98
CA TYR A 233 -0.67 -20.55 -5.30
C TYR A 233 -0.52 -21.51 -6.50
N GLU A 234 0.23 -21.10 -7.53
CA GLU A 234 0.53 -21.97 -8.68
C GLU A 234 1.30 -23.23 -8.24
N ARG A 235 2.33 -23.07 -7.39
CA ARG A 235 3.08 -24.19 -6.82
C ARG A 235 2.21 -25.13 -5.98
N GLN A 236 1.26 -24.58 -5.21
CA GLN A 236 0.32 -25.37 -4.40
C GLN A 236 -0.65 -26.16 -5.29
N ILE A 237 -1.16 -25.57 -6.37
CA ILE A 237 -1.99 -26.27 -7.36
C ILE A 237 -1.21 -27.42 -8.01
N GLU A 238 0.03 -27.17 -8.44
CA GLU A 238 0.88 -28.21 -9.05
C GLU A 238 1.12 -29.39 -8.11
N GLU A 239 1.36 -29.13 -6.84
CA GLU A 239 1.58 -30.17 -5.83
C GLU A 239 0.30 -30.97 -5.57
N LEU A 240 -0.86 -30.31 -5.44
CA LEU A 240 -2.16 -31.00 -5.30
C LEU A 240 -2.45 -31.87 -6.53
N MET A 241 -2.22 -31.35 -7.73
CA MET A 241 -2.42 -32.12 -8.97
C MET A 241 -1.50 -33.35 -9.04
N ARG A 242 -0.23 -33.21 -8.63
CA ARG A 242 0.72 -34.31 -8.56
C ARG A 242 0.27 -35.39 -7.55
N GLN A 243 -0.21 -34.98 -6.38
CA GLN A 243 -0.71 -35.90 -5.36
C GLN A 243 -1.93 -36.67 -5.84
N THR A 244 -2.89 -36.00 -6.47
CA THR A 244 -4.07 -36.64 -7.08
C THR A 244 -3.67 -37.66 -8.15
N GLN A 245 -2.70 -37.32 -9.00
CA GLN A 245 -2.20 -38.24 -10.04
C GLN A 245 -1.48 -39.46 -9.45
N MET A 246 -0.71 -39.29 -8.37
CA MET A 246 0.01 -40.38 -7.71
C MET A 246 -0.92 -41.34 -6.96
N LEU A 247 -1.94 -40.82 -6.28
CA LEU A 247 -2.87 -41.60 -5.47
C LEU A 247 -4.00 -42.21 -6.31
N GLY A 248 -4.22 -41.71 -7.54
CA GLY A 248 -5.29 -42.16 -8.43
C GLY A 248 -6.70 -41.90 -7.87
N MET A 249 -6.80 -41.04 -6.86
CA MET A 249 -8.04 -40.68 -6.17
C MET A 249 -8.13 -39.16 -6.14
N GLU A 250 -9.11 -38.64 -6.89
CA GLU A 250 -9.53 -37.26 -6.76
C GLU A 250 -10.55 -37.19 -5.62
N THR A 251 -10.34 -36.28 -4.68
CA THR A 251 -11.27 -36.04 -3.58
C THR A 251 -12.00 -34.72 -3.80
N ASP A 252 -13.25 -34.63 -3.38
CA ASP A 252 -14.01 -33.36 -3.42
C ASP A 252 -13.26 -32.23 -2.71
N GLU A 253 -12.48 -32.56 -1.67
CA GLU A 253 -11.68 -31.58 -0.92
C GLU A 253 -10.52 -31.02 -1.76
N THR A 254 -9.80 -31.88 -2.50
CA THR A 254 -8.75 -31.44 -3.42
C THR A 254 -9.29 -30.57 -4.55
N GLU A 255 -10.49 -30.87 -5.08
CA GLU A 255 -11.10 -30.05 -6.12
C GLU A 255 -11.51 -28.67 -5.59
N LYS A 256 -12.10 -28.63 -4.38
CA LYS A 256 -12.45 -27.37 -3.71
C LYS A 256 -11.23 -26.49 -3.47
N GLU A 257 -10.12 -27.05 -2.99
CA GLU A 257 -8.91 -26.27 -2.73
C GLU A 257 -8.27 -25.76 -4.03
N ILE A 258 -8.21 -26.57 -5.09
CA ILE A 258 -7.74 -26.09 -6.40
C ILE A 258 -8.61 -24.94 -6.91
N ARG A 259 -9.93 -25.01 -6.74
CA ARG A 259 -10.84 -23.92 -7.11
C ARG A 259 -10.58 -22.67 -6.28
N ARG A 260 -10.38 -22.80 -4.97
CA ARG A 260 -10.03 -21.70 -4.06
C ARG A 260 -8.73 -21.03 -4.49
N LEU A 261 -7.68 -21.81 -4.76
CA LEU A 261 -6.38 -21.30 -5.20
C LEU A 261 -6.46 -20.56 -6.55
N LYS A 262 -7.27 -21.05 -7.50
CA LYS A 262 -7.50 -20.35 -8.76
C LYS A 262 -8.18 -18.99 -8.57
N MET A 263 -9.16 -18.90 -7.67
CA MET A 263 -9.78 -17.61 -7.32
C MET A 263 -8.77 -16.65 -6.70
N LEU A 264 -7.85 -17.14 -5.85
CA LEU A 264 -6.79 -16.32 -5.27
C LEU A 264 -5.79 -15.82 -6.33
N ILE A 265 -5.46 -16.64 -7.34
CA ILE A 265 -4.63 -16.22 -8.47
C ILE A 265 -5.32 -15.09 -9.26
N GLU A 266 -6.61 -15.23 -9.54
CA GLU A 266 -7.38 -14.19 -10.24
C GLU A 266 -7.42 -12.88 -9.44
N TYR A 267 -7.57 -12.98 -8.12
CA TYR A 267 -7.49 -11.82 -7.22
C TYR A 267 -6.13 -11.12 -7.30
N GLU A 268 -5.02 -11.87 -7.26
CA GLU A 268 -3.67 -11.31 -7.40
C GLU A 268 -3.44 -10.68 -8.79
N ASP A 269 -3.95 -11.30 -9.86
CA ASP A 269 -3.86 -10.74 -11.21
C ASP A 269 -4.63 -9.41 -11.34
N ALA A 270 -5.84 -9.34 -10.79
CA ALA A 270 -6.63 -8.12 -10.74
C ALA A 270 -5.95 -7.02 -9.91
N LYS A 271 -5.33 -7.39 -8.78
CA LYS A 271 -4.51 -6.49 -7.96
C LYS A 271 -3.31 -5.94 -8.73
N MET A 272 -2.55 -6.79 -9.40
CA MET A 272 -1.42 -6.37 -10.22
C MET A 272 -1.83 -5.45 -11.38
N LEU A 273 -3.02 -5.67 -11.96
CA LEU A 273 -3.58 -4.78 -12.96
C LEU A 273 -3.91 -3.40 -12.38
N ARG A 274 -4.52 -3.34 -11.19
CA ARG A 274 -4.80 -2.08 -10.48
C ARG A 274 -3.52 -1.28 -10.22
N TYR A 275 -2.47 -1.92 -9.71
CA TYR A 275 -1.17 -1.27 -9.52
C TYR A 275 -0.58 -0.71 -10.82
N ARG A 276 -0.71 -1.44 -11.94
CA ARG A 276 -0.26 -0.94 -13.24
C ARG A 276 -1.04 0.31 -13.68
N GLN A 277 -2.36 0.33 -13.48
CA GLN A 277 -3.20 1.47 -13.80
C GLN A 277 -2.88 2.67 -12.89
N GLU A 278 -2.67 2.45 -11.60
CA GLU A 278 -2.24 3.48 -10.65
C GLU A 278 -0.90 4.08 -11.02
N MET A 279 0.08 3.25 -11.37
CA MET A 279 1.36 3.73 -11.87
C MET A 279 1.23 4.55 -13.16
N ALA A 280 0.34 4.13 -14.08
CA ALA A 280 0.07 4.91 -15.28
C ALA A 280 -0.55 6.28 -14.96
N ARG A 281 -1.48 6.34 -13.99
CA ARG A 281 -2.07 7.59 -13.48
C ARG A 281 -1.01 8.48 -12.82
N ARG A 282 -0.18 7.93 -11.94
CA ARG A 282 0.90 8.66 -11.23
C ARG A 282 1.91 9.31 -12.19
N ARG A 283 2.21 8.63 -13.30
CA ARG A 283 3.16 9.10 -14.33
C ARG A 283 2.53 9.99 -15.41
N HIS A 284 1.21 10.18 -15.40
CA HIS A 284 0.53 10.91 -16.46
C HIS A 284 0.65 12.44 -16.28
N ASN A 285 0.94 13.14 -17.37
CA ASN A 285 0.96 14.60 -17.37
C ASN A 285 -0.47 15.14 -17.48
N TYR A 286 -1.08 15.50 -16.36
CA TYR A 286 -2.43 16.08 -16.36
C TYR A 286 -2.48 17.55 -16.81
N LEU A 287 -1.36 18.23 -17.04
CA LEU A 287 -1.37 19.66 -17.38
C LEU A 287 -2.14 19.98 -18.68
N PRO A 288 -1.94 19.26 -19.81
CA PRO A 288 -2.72 19.50 -21.02
C PRO A 288 -4.22 19.26 -20.82
N PHE A 289 -4.57 18.23 -20.05
CA PHE A 289 -5.96 17.93 -19.70
C PHE A 289 -6.58 19.09 -18.89
N ILE A 290 -5.89 19.54 -17.83
CA ILE A 290 -6.35 20.65 -16.97
C ILE A 290 -6.52 21.93 -17.79
N ILE A 291 -5.56 22.29 -18.63
CA ILE A 291 -5.64 23.50 -19.46
C ILE A 291 -6.84 23.41 -20.42
N THR A 292 -7.04 22.26 -21.06
CA THR A 292 -8.15 22.06 -22.00
C THR A 292 -9.49 22.12 -21.29
N LEU A 293 -9.62 21.48 -20.12
CA LEU A 293 -10.82 21.54 -19.29
C LEU A 293 -11.15 22.99 -18.89
N LEU A 294 -10.14 23.77 -18.48
CA LEU A 294 -10.34 25.18 -18.12
C LEU A 294 -10.78 26.03 -19.32
N LYS A 295 -10.25 25.76 -20.52
CA LYS A 295 -10.67 26.44 -21.76
C LYS A 295 -12.14 26.14 -22.08
N ILE A 296 -12.55 24.87 -22.07
CA ILE A 296 -13.94 24.46 -22.32
C ILE A 296 -14.89 25.12 -21.31
N LEU A 297 -14.55 25.09 -20.02
CA LEU A 297 -15.37 25.74 -18.99
C LEU A 297 -15.48 27.26 -19.16
N ALA A 298 -14.44 27.91 -19.68
CA ALA A 298 -14.45 29.34 -19.98
C ALA A 298 -15.33 29.65 -21.20
N GLU A 299 -15.22 28.86 -22.26
CA GLU A 299 -16.04 28.96 -23.49
C GLU A 299 -17.53 28.77 -23.18
N GLU A 300 -17.86 27.79 -22.33
CA GLU A 300 -19.23 27.53 -21.87
C GLU A 300 -19.72 28.54 -20.80
N LYS A 301 -18.89 29.52 -20.43
CA LYS A 301 -19.17 30.52 -19.38
C LYS A 301 -19.49 29.91 -18.00
N LYS A 302 -19.10 28.65 -17.75
CA LYS A 302 -19.29 27.95 -16.48
C LYS A 302 -18.15 28.16 -15.50
N LEU A 303 -16.97 28.58 -15.97
CA LEU A 303 -15.78 28.73 -15.14
C LEU A 303 -15.94 29.75 -14.01
N MET A 304 -16.39 30.97 -14.31
CA MET A 304 -16.53 32.04 -13.31
C MET A 304 -17.57 31.70 -12.21
N PRO A 305 -18.78 31.20 -12.55
CA PRO A 305 -19.73 30.74 -11.52
C PRO A 305 -19.16 29.66 -10.60
N LEU A 306 -18.42 28.69 -11.16
CA LEU A 306 -17.79 27.62 -10.37
C LEU A 306 -16.68 28.17 -9.45
N TYR A 307 -15.87 29.11 -9.95
CA TYR A 307 -14.84 29.78 -9.18
C TYR A 307 -15.42 30.57 -8.00
N GLU A 308 -16.47 31.36 -8.23
CA GLU A 308 -17.14 32.13 -7.16
C GLU A 308 -17.73 31.22 -6.09
N LYS A 309 -18.43 30.15 -6.51
CA LYS A 309 -18.95 29.12 -5.59
C LYS A 309 -17.85 28.45 -4.77
N ALA A 310 -16.70 28.17 -5.38
CA ALA A 310 -15.54 27.61 -4.69
C ALA A 310 -14.93 28.62 -3.68
N LYS A 311 -14.81 29.89 -4.08
CA LYS A 311 -14.32 30.99 -3.22
C LYS A 311 -15.20 31.18 -1.99
N GLU A 312 -16.53 31.18 -2.16
CA GLU A 312 -17.46 31.27 -1.02
C GLU A 312 -17.33 30.08 -0.06
N ARG A 313 -17.21 28.85 -0.60
CA ARG A 313 -16.99 27.64 0.20
C ARG A 313 -15.68 27.73 0.99
N ALA A 314 -14.61 28.23 0.38
CA ALA A 314 -13.32 28.42 1.04
C ALA A 314 -13.41 29.45 2.19
N LEU A 315 -14.06 30.59 1.96
CA LEU A 315 -14.30 31.62 2.98
C LEU A 315 -15.13 31.08 4.16
N LYS A 316 -16.18 30.30 3.89
CA LYS A 316 -17.01 29.64 4.92
C LYS A 316 -16.22 28.61 5.74
N LYS A 317 -15.31 27.86 5.12
CA LYS A 317 -14.41 26.91 5.83
C LYS A 317 -13.34 27.63 6.67
N GLY A 318 -12.77 28.72 6.17
CA GLY A 318 -11.81 29.55 6.91
C GLY A 318 -12.40 30.17 8.18
N GLN A 319 -13.64 30.68 8.10
CA GLN A 319 -14.34 31.22 9.27
C GLN A 319 -14.73 30.15 10.32
N LYS A 320 -14.94 28.90 9.92
CA LYS A 320 -15.18 27.79 10.87
C LYS A 320 -13.91 27.40 11.64
N LYS A 321 -12.73 27.38 11.01
CA LYS A 321 -11.45 27.15 11.71
C LYS A 321 -11.11 28.24 12.73
N LEU A 322 -11.46 29.50 12.45
CA LEU A 322 -11.27 30.63 13.37
C LEU A 322 -12.24 30.62 14.57
N LYS A 323 -13.44 30.01 14.43
CA LYS A 323 -14.45 29.94 15.51
C LYS A 323 -14.38 28.67 16.37
N SER A 324 -13.63 27.65 15.95
CA SER A 324 -13.48 26.38 16.69
C SER A 324 -12.18 26.28 17.49
N SER A 325 -11.48 27.39 17.73
CA SER A 325 -10.30 27.43 18.60
C SER A 325 -10.65 28.07 19.94
N PRO A 326 -11.17 27.33 20.95
CA PRO A 326 -11.09 27.81 22.31
C PRO A 326 -9.61 27.76 22.70
N SER A 327 -9.03 28.92 23.01
CA SER A 327 -7.73 29.01 23.69
C SER A 327 -7.81 28.18 24.97
N ARG A 328 -7.30 26.94 24.94
CA ARG A 328 -7.18 26.09 26.11
C ARG A 328 -5.96 26.58 26.90
N VAL A 329 -6.16 27.67 27.65
CA VAL A 329 -5.31 27.95 28.80
C VAL A 329 -5.67 26.88 29.83
N LEU A 330 -4.83 25.86 29.96
CA LEU A 330 -4.93 24.91 31.07
C LEU A 330 -4.73 25.67 32.38
N PRO A 331 -5.63 25.54 33.38
CA PRO A 331 -5.34 26.01 34.72
C PRO A 331 -4.23 25.14 35.34
N PRO A 332 -3.44 25.67 36.29
CA PRO A 332 -2.40 24.91 36.96
C PRO A 332 -2.98 23.72 37.72
N SER A 333 -2.28 22.59 37.65
CA SER A 333 -2.62 21.35 38.33
C SER A 333 -2.58 21.47 39.85
N GLU A 334 -3.69 21.18 40.52
CA GLU A 334 -3.71 20.73 41.91
C GLU A 334 -4.61 19.48 42.03
N HIS A 335 -3.95 18.35 42.20
CA HIS A 335 -4.30 17.09 42.86
C HIS A 335 -5.75 16.52 43.00
N MET A 336 -5.76 15.18 42.83
CA MET A 336 -6.65 14.14 43.38
C MET A 336 -7.93 13.77 42.63
N TYR A 337 -7.89 12.62 41.94
CA TYR A 337 -9.06 11.75 41.79
C TYR A 337 -8.76 10.39 42.45
N SER A 338 -9.74 9.91 43.22
CA SER A 338 -9.68 8.66 43.98
C SER A 338 -10.21 7.49 43.14
N LEU A 339 -9.89 6.27 43.57
CA LEU A 339 -10.16 4.97 42.95
C LEU A 339 -11.65 4.57 42.77
N ALA A 340 -12.60 5.52 42.76
CA ALA A 340 -14.04 5.25 42.67
C ALA A 340 -14.69 5.67 41.33
N ASP A 341 -13.96 6.29 40.41
CA ASP A 341 -14.52 6.86 39.16
C ASP A 341 -14.33 5.97 37.91
N LEU A 342 -13.95 4.69 38.07
CA LEU A 342 -13.65 3.78 36.94
C LEU A 342 -14.75 2.78 36.58
N ASP A 343 -15.90 2.75 37.28
CA ASP A 343 -16.95 1.75 37.04
C ASP A 343 -18.15 2.25 36.21
N SER A 344 -18.10 3.46 35.64
CA SER A 344 -19.21 4.03 34.85
C SER A 344 -18.97 4.11 33.33
N ILE A 345 -18.00 3.35 32.79
CA ILE A 345 -17.63 3.39 31.36
C ILE A 345 -18.05 2.11 30.59
N PHE A 346 -18.65 1.12 31.25
CA PHE A 346 -19.22 -0.06 30.57
C PHE A 346 -20.75 -0.09 30.70
N ILE A 347 -21.45 0.46 29.71
CA ILE A 347 -22.84 0.09 29.40
C ILE A 347 -22.94 -0.20 27.90
N ASP A 348 -23.40 -1.42 27.63
CA ASP A 348 -23.54 -2.14 26.36
C ASP A 348 -24.71 -1.58 25.51
N PRO A 349 -24.55 -1.28 24.21
CA PRO A 349 -25.64 -0.80 23.36
C PRO A 349 -26.30 -1.96 22.60
N GLN A 350 -27.16 -2.72 23.27
CA GLN A 350 -28.15 -3.60 22.66
C GLN A 350 -29.51 -3.36 23.32
N GLU A 351 -30.19 -2.27 22.94
CA GLU A 351 -31.65 -2.12 23.12
C GLU A 351 -32.15 -0.80 22.47
N SER A 352 -32.61 -0.86 21.21
CA SER A 352 -33.70 0.00 20.73
C SER A 352 -34.26 -0.51 19.38
N ILE A 353 -34.98 -1.63 19.42
CA ILE A 353 -35.98 -1.98 18.40
C ILE A 353 -37.34 -1.67 19.01
N ASN A 354 -38.02 -0.64 18.51
CA ASN A 354 -39.44 -0.64 18.15
C ASN A 354 -40.03 0.77 18.00
N GLN A 355 -41.01 0.84 17.10
CA GLN A 355 -42.04 1.87 16.89
C GLN A 355 -41.74 2.92 15.81
N THR A 356 -42.22 2.68 14.57
CA THR A 356 -43.40 3.42 14.08
C THR A 356 -44.05 2.72 12.88
N GLU A 357 -45.39 2.75 12.87
CA GLU A 357 -46.31 1.98 12.03
C GLU A 357 -46.60 2.59 10.64
N SER A 358 -46.82 1.68 9.70
CA SER A 358 -47.79 1.64 8.58
C SER A 358 -48.61 2.88 8.21
N GLN A 359 -48.57 3.25 6.93
CA GLN A 359 -49.77 3.73 6.20
C GLN A 359 -49.66 3.40 4.69
N THR A 360 -50.57 2.55 4.23
CA THR A 360 -50.89 2.17 2.85
C THR A 360 -51.69 3.26 2.15
N LEU A 361 -51.45 3.49 0.85
CA LEU A 361 -52.43 4.07 -0.09
C LEU A 361 -52.11 3.64 -1.53
N GLU A 362 -53.00 2.82 -2.09
CA GLU A 362 -53.13 2.55 -3.53
C GLU A 362 -53.60 3.81 -4.26
N ASN A 363 -53.11 4.05 -5.48
CA ASN A 363 -53.95 4.45 -6.61
C ASN A 363 -53.20 4.45 -7.96
N SER A 364 -53.79 3.64 -8.84
CA SER A 364 -53.80 3.51 -10.30
C SER A 364 -53.60 4.72 -11.24
N PHE A 365 -53.20 4.35 -12.48
CA PHE A 365 -53.50 4.90 -13.83
C PHE A 365 -52.48 5.77 -14.61
N GLU A 366 -52.15 5.22 -15.79
CA GLU A 366 -52.01 5.82 -17.14
C GLU A 366 -50.72 6.55 -17.59
N SER A 367 -50.06 5.94 -18.58
CA SER A 367 -49.02 6.49 -19.46
C SER A 367 -49.61 7.33 -20.61
N PRO A 368 -48.87 8.30 -21.16
CA PRO A 368 -49.07 8.74 -22.53
C PRO A 368 -47.83 8.53 -23.42
N ASN A 369 -48.06 8.00 -24.63
CA ASN A 369 -47.15 8.02 -25.78
C ASN A 369 -47.02 9.43 -26.37
N ILE A 370 -45.81 9.84 -26.79
CA ILE A 370 -45.60 10.83 -27.86
C ILE A 370 -44.38 10.47 -28.73
N ASP A 371 -44.61 10.54 -30.04
CA ASP A 371 -43.77 10.23 -31.21
C ASP A 371 -42.66 11.26 -31.55
N MET A 372 -41.63 10.74 -32.23
CA MET A 372 -40.80 11.26 -33.36
C MET A 372 -40.22 12.69 -33.39
N ASP A 373 -38.88 12.79 -33.55
CA ASP A 373 -38.17 13.07 -34.84
C ASP A 373 -36.77 13.70 -34.62
N MET A 374 -35.75 13.16 -35.32
CA MET A 374 -34.40 13.75 -35.49
C MET A 374 -34.20 14.20 -36.94
N PRO A 375 -33.34 15.20 -37.18
CA PRO A 375 -32.60 15.29 -38.44
C PRO A 375 -31.08 15.29 -38.24
N ASP A 376 -30.42 14.44 -39.04
CA ASP A 376 -28.98 14.44 -39.35
C ASP A 376 -28.58 15.67 -40.15
N ASP A 377 -27.34 16.18 -39.94
CA ASP A 377 -26.49 16.55 -41.08
C ASP A 377 -25.01 16.86 -40.76
N PHE A 378 -24.16 16.30 -41.63
CA PHE A 378 -22.82 16.69 -42.10
C PHE A 378 -21.52 16.47 -41.29
N LEU A 379 -20.86 15.36 -41.66
CA LEU A 379 -19.40 15.17 -41.78
C LEU A 379 -18.78 16.06 -42.87
N LYS A 380 -17.51 16.48 -42.71
CA LYS A 380 -16.43 16.83 -43.70
C LYS A 380 -15.43 17.81 -43.03
N ASP A 381 -14.10 17.81 -43.17
CA ASP A 381 -13.09 17.16 -44.01
C ASP A 381 -11.71 17.32 -43.31
N VAL A 382 -10.84 16.30 -43.30
CA VAL A 382 -9.37 16.47 -43.17
C VAL A 382 -8.68 15.46 -44.10
N ILE A 383 -7.79 15.97 -44.96
CA ILE A 383 -6.97 15.22 -45.92
C ILE A 383 -5.47 15.47 -45.62
N LEU A 384 -4.76 14.36 -45.34
CA LEU A 384 -3.38 13.93 -45.70
C LEU A 384 -2.10 14.64 -45.17
N GLU A 385 -1.41 13.96 -44.22
CA GLU A 385 -0.11 13.20 -44.28
C GLU A 385 1.18 13.81 -44.92
N PRO A 386 2.44 13.36 -44.60
CA PRO A 386 2.80 12.02 -44.07
C PRO A 386 3.95 11.87 -43.02
N GLY A 387 3.97 10.70 -42.36
CA GLY A 387 5.18 9.88 -42.22
C GLY A 387 5.72 9.52 -40.83
N LEU A 388 5.26 8.40 -40.24
CA LEU A 388 6.08 7.23 -39.85
C LEU A 388 5.27 6.21 -39.01
N ASP A 389 5.60 4.95 -39.24
CA ASP A 389 4.79 3.73 -39.17
C ASP A 389 4.71 3.08 -37.77
N HIS A 390 3.49 2.76 -37.30
CA HIS A 390 3.24 1.79 -36.23
C HIS A 390 1.88 1.10 -36.43
N ASN A 391 1.91 -0.21 -36.60
CA ASN A 391 0.74 -1.09 -36.63
C ASN A 391 -0.10 -0.96 -35.34
N LEU A 392 -1.36 -0.57 -35.55
CA LEU A 392 -2.43 -0.41 -34.56
C LEU A 392 -3.08 -1.77 -34.22
N LEU A 393 -3.41 -1.98 -32.94
CA LEU A 393 -4.40 -2.94 -32.50
C LEU A 393 -5.80 -2.33 -32.62
N ASP A 394 -6.72 -3.08 -33.20
CA ASP A 394 -8.14 -2.77 -33.45
C ASP A 394 -8.91 -2.30 -32.19
N ILE A 395 -9.59 -1.15 -32.29
CA ILE A 395 -10.47 -0.57 -31.27
C ILE A 395 -11.92 -0.54 -31.78
N ASN A 396 -12.47 -1.69 -32.20
CA ASN A 396 -13.86 -1.76 -32.71
C ASN A 396 -14.74 -2.80 -32.00
N ASN A 397 -14.50 -3.08 -30.72
CA ASN A 397 -15.39 -3.97 -29.94
C ASN A 397 -15.85 -3.37 -28.60
N ILE A 398 -16.01 -2.05 -28.55
CA ILE A 398 -16.68 -1.39 -27.44
C ILE A 398 -17.78 -0.57 -28.08
N PHE A 399 -19.00 -1.09 -28.06
CA PHE A 399 -20.32 -0.43 -28.21
C PHE A 399 -21.27 -1.43 -28.88
N ASP A 400 -21.85 -2.32 -28.07
CA ASP A 400 -23.15 -2.91 -28.41
C ASP A 400 -24.08 -2.62 -27.22
N ASP A 401 -25.05 -1.77 -27.49
CA ASP A 401 -26.13 -1.37 -26.58
C ASP A 401 -27.27 -2.36 -26.74
N SER A 402 -27.53 -3.18 -25.72
CA SER A 402 -28.89 -3.67 -25.50
C SER A 402 -29.24 -3.72 -24.02
N MET A 403 -30.33 -3.03 -23.71
CA MET A 403 -31.19 -3.13 -22.52
C MET A 403 -30.81 -2.35 -21.26
N VAL A 404 -31.29 -1.10 -21.23
CA VAL A 404 -31.82 -0.42 -20.02
C VAL A 404 -33.35 -0.60 -20.09
N THR A 405 -34.05 -1.12 -19.08
CA THR A 405 -34.66 -0.34 -17.99
C THR A 405 -35.41 -1.29 -17.05
N GLU A 406 -35.15 -1.22 -15.74
CA GLU A 406 -36.18 -0.92 -14.74
C GLU A 406 -35.53 -0.57 -13.38
N SER A 407 -36.28 0.22 -12.62
CA SER A 407 -35.86 1.12 -11.56
C SER A 407 -35.54 0.47 -10.21
N ALA A 408 -34.51 1.03 -9.56
CA ALA A 408 -34.44 1.40 -8.15
C ALA A 408 -35.10 0.49 -7.10
N ASN A 409 -34.25 -0.20 -6.33
CA ASN A 409 -34.26 -0.11 -4.88
C ASN A 409 -32.81 -0.07 -4.40
N ASN A 410 -32.48 0.98 -3.64
CA ASN A 410 -31.22 1.10 -2.93
C ASN A 410 -31.23 0.13 -1.74
N ASP A 411 -30.41 -0.90 -1.81
CA ASP A 411 -29.78 -1.53 -0.64
C ASP A 411 -28.35 -1.88 -1.07
N ILE A 412 -27.39 -1.10 -0.58
CA ILE A 412 -25.96 -1.43 -0.67
C ILE A 412 -25.74 -2.51 0.37
N LEU A 413 -25.72 -3.77 -0.06
CA LEU A 413 -25.12 -4.86 0.71
C LEU A 413 -23.63 -4.85 0.39
N ASP A 414 -22.82 -4.55 1.41
CA ASP A 414 -21.37 -4.62 1.38
C ASP A 414 -20.92 -6.03 0.97
N ALA A 415 -20.11 -6.12 -0.09
CA ALA A 415 -19.52 -7.37 -0.55
C ALA A 415 -18.45 -7.93 0.43
N ASP A 416 -18.11 -7.19 1.48
CA ASP A 416 -17.19 -7.62 2.54
C ASP A 416 -17.90 -8.37 3.70
N GLU A 417 -19.23 -8.34 3.78
CA GLU A 417 -19.98 -9.04 4.84
C GLU A 417 -20.24 -10.54 4.53
N LEU A 418 -20.06 -10.95 3.27
CA LEU A 418 -20.24 -12.34 2.84
C LEU A 418 -19.08 -13.28 3.21
N LEU A 419 -17.94 -12.73 3.62
CA LEU A 419 -16.81 -13.53 4.11
C LEU A 419 -16.91 -13.85 5.61
N VAL A 420 -17.61 -13.04 6.41
CA VAL A 420 -17.71 -13.25 7.87
C VAL A 420 -18.70 -14.38 8.21
N ASN A 421 -19.76 -14.56 7.43
CA ASN A 421 -20.84 -15.50 7.76
C ASN A 421 -20.64 -16.94 7.26
N SER A 422 -19.52 -17.27 6.60
CA SER A 422 -19.20 -18.66 6.22
C SER A 422 -18.32 -19.40 7.24
N TYR A 423 -17.84 -18.72 8.30
CA TYR A 423 -16.94 -19.29 9.32
C TYR A 423 -17.62 -19.74 10.63
N LEU A 424 -18.96 -19.71 10.71
CA LEU A 424 -19.70 -20.23 11.87
C LEU A 424 -20.35 -21.59 11.57
N CYS A 425 -19.52 -22.62 11.44
CA CYS A 425 -19.95 -24.01 11.65
C CYS A 425 -18.93 -24.73 12.54
N LYS A 426 -19.12 -24.62 13.86
CA LYS A 426 -18.39 -25.45 14.84
C LYS A 426 -19.04 -26.84 14.88
N PRO A 427 -18.27 -27.94 14.85
CA PRO A 427 -18.79 -29.23 15.31
C PRO A 427 -18.90 -29.22 16.84
N GLU A 428 -20.05 -29.67 17.37
CA GLU A 428 -20.25 -29.91 18.80
C GLU A 428 -19.26 -30.96 19.34
N PRO A 429 -18.80 -30.86 20.60
CA PRO A 429 -17.94 -31.86 21.19
C PRO A 429 -18.76 -33.10 21.61
N GLU A 430 -18.43 -34.25 21.04
CA GLU A 430 -18.91 -35.56 21.50
C GLU A 430 -18.53 -35.78 22.98
N GLN A 431 -19.54 -35.91 23.82
CA GLN A 431 -19.40 -36.37 25.20
C GLN A 431 -18.93 -37.82 25.22
N LYS A 432 -17.70 -38.04 25.69
CA LYS A 432 -17.25 -39.34 26.17
C LYS A 432 -18.14 -39.78 27.34
N LYS A 433 -18.94 -40.82 27.14
CA LYS A 433 -19.48 -41.61 28.25
C LYS A 433 -18.43 -42.64 28.65
N GLU A 434 -17.94 -42.50 29.87
CA GLU A 434 -17.39 -43.60 30.65
C GLU A 434 -18.51 -44.61 30.93
N ILE A 435 -18.31 -45.85 30.49
CA ILE A 435 -18.39 -47.15 31.21
C ILE A 435 -18.24 -48.25 30.15
#